data_AF-A0A8T5G347-F1
#
_entry.id   AF-A0A8T5G347-F1
#
_cell.length_a   1.000
_cell.length_b   1.000
_cell.length_c   1.000
_cell.angle_alpha   90.00
_cell.angle_beta   90.00
_cell.angle_gamma   90.00
#
_symmetry.space_group_name_H-M   'P 1'
#
loop_
_entity.id
_entity.type
_entity.pdbx_description
1 polymer ?
#
loop_
_entity_poly.entity_id
_entity_poly.type
_entity_poly.pdbx_seq_one_letter_code
_entity_poly.pdbx_strand_id
1 'polypeptide(L)'
;MGIFDKVFKLFEKHEGHKELIETFSELNSIASTLKEELKSLIEMQKTIVKSRMARAENGQLVGPTGNIGLQKTLLINEEGSLKQYDLMTRLGVLESAAEKSFEKSLGENVQTGPITLIDKWVLNETKIFLHNIKKLIPSIDELRKETNEREKLAKVESVLIEIVKISKDYHKIVEREIDLIKSIEEHTISPLLKRIFSAPLTKINGEEIRLFKITHKELDSLNEESVKINQCEDPNYSVEWRRWHRDERVLEVDKKTTMGDTPHINVTIGLFGQKKKNIHLEMVA
;
A
#
# COMPACT_ATOMS: atom_id res chain seq x y z
N MET A 1 -12.36 -9.92 -1.88
CA MET A 1 -11.43 -10.52 -2.87
C MET A 1 -10.08 -9.87 -2.65
N GLY A 2 -9.07 -10.64 -2.24
CA GLY A 2 -7.79 -10.08 -1.79
C GLY A 2 -6.96 -9.54 -2.95
N ILE A 3 -6.02 -8.63 -2.67
CA ILE A 3 -5.20 -8.01 -3.73
C ILE A 3 -4.35 -9.02 -4.49
N PHE A 4 -3.86 -10.07 -3.84
CA PHE A 4 -3.16 -11.14 -4.54
C PHE A 4 -4.07 -11.85 -5.56
N ASP A 5 -5.36 -12.00 -5.26
CA ASP A 5 -6.33 -12.54 -6.22
C ASP A 5 -6.57 -11.57 -7.37
N LYS A 6 -6.47 -10.25 -7.11
CA LYS A 6 -6.55 -9.20 -8.13
C LYS A 6 -5.31 -9.18 -9.01
N VAL A 7 -4.11 -9.21 -8.43
CA VAL A 7 -2.83 -9.35 -9.12
C VAL A 7 -2.84 -10.61 -9.97
N PHE A 8 -3.25 -11.74 -9.41
CA PHE A 8 -3.43 -12.99 -10.15
C PHE A 8 -4.36 -12.82 -11.34
N LYS A 9 -5.53 -12.20 -11.16
CA LYS A 9 -6.42 -11.85 -12.27
C LYS A 9 -5.79 -10.91 -13.29
N LEU A 10 -4.86 -10.02 -12.89
CA LEU A 10 -4.11 -9.19 -13.84
C LEU A 10 -3.15 -10.03 -14.68
N PHE A 11 -2.45 -10.98 -14.06
CA PHE A 11 -1.61 -11.94 -14.77
C PHE A 11 -2.42 -12.79 -15.76
N GLU A 12 -3.62 -13.25 -15.37
CA GLU A 12 -4.53 -13.98 -16.27
C GLU A 12 -5.12 -13.10 -17.37
N LYS A 13 -5.57 -11.89 -17.04
CA LYS A 13 -6.21 -10.94 -17.96
C LYS A 13 -5.23 -10.46 -19.03
N HIS A 14 -4.01 -10.12 -18.62
CA HIS A 14 -2.96 -9.52 -19.45
C HIS A 14 -1.84 -10.50 -19.79
N GLU A 15 -2.18 -11.78 -19.84
CA GLU A 15 -1.22 -12.84 -20.15
C GLU A 15 -0.58 -12.57 -21.52
N GLY A 16 0.75 -12.49 -21.55
CA GLY A 16 1.50 -12.18 -22.78
C GLY A 16 1.57 -10.71 -23.18
N HIS A 17 1.15 -9.77 -22.32
CA HIS A 17 1.19 -8.33 -22.63
C HIS A 17 2.62 -7.75 -22.53
N LYS A 18 3.20 -7.30 -23.66
CA LYS A 18 4.60 -6.86 -23.76
C LYS A 18 5.02 -5.81 -22.73
N GLU A 19 4.22 -4.77 -22.52
CA GLU A 19 4.56 -3.68 -21.59
C GLU A 19 4.58 -4.12 -20.11
N LEU A 20 3.96 -5.26 -19.77
CA LEU A 20 3.91 -5.76 -18.41
C LEU A 20 4.96 -6.85 -18.13
N ILE A 21 5.63 -7.39 -19.14
CA ILE A 21 6.60 -8.50 -18.99
C ILE A 21 7.70 -8.17 -17.99
N GLU A 22 8.29 -6.98 -18.07
CA GLU A 22 9.35 -6.56 -17.17
C GLU A 22 8.84 -6.44 -15.72
N THR A 23 7.68 -5.81 -15.54
CA THR A 23 7.05 -5.63 -14.23
C THR A 23 6.69 -6.99 -13.61
N PHE A 24 6.12 -7.89 -14.42
CA PHE A 24 5.77 -9.25 -14.02
C PHE A 24 7.01 -10.08 -13.66
N SER A 25 8.08 -9.99 -14.44
CA SER A 25 9.35 -10.67 -14.16
C SER A 25 9.98 -10.17 -12.87
N GLU A 26 9.93 -8.86 -12.62
CA GLU A 26 10.43 -8.25 -11.39
C GLU A 26 9.62 -8.71 -10.16
N LEU A 27 8.28 -8.64 -10.24
CA LEU A 27 7.40 -9.12 -9.18
C LEU A 27 7.66 -10.60 -8.87
N ASN A 28 7.89 -11.43 -9.90
CA ASN A 28 8.22 -12.83 -9.74
C ASN A 28 9.54 -13.03 -8.98
N SER A 29 10.60 -12.36 -9.42
CA SER A 29 11.93 -12.44 -8.80
C SER A 29 11.88 -12.05 -7.32
N ILE A 30 11.17 -10.97 -6.99
CA ILE A 30 11.01 -10.53 -5.60
C ILE A 30 10.19 -11.56 -4.81
N ALA A 31 9.08 -12.05 -5.36
CA ALA A 31 8.22 -13.00 -4.66
C ALA A 31 8.90 -14.35 -4.40
N SER A 32 9.65 -14.87 -5.37
CA SER A 32 10.40 -16.12 -5.22
C SER A 32 11.49 -15.99 -4.15
N THR A 33 12.26 -14.89 -4.17
CA THR A 33 13.27 -14.59 -3.14
C THR A 33 12.62 -14.53 -1.75
N LEU A 34 11.54 -13.77 -1.61
CA LEU A 34 10.83 -13.61 -0.33
C LEU A 34 10.25 -14.93 0.19
N LYS A 35 9.73 -15.78 -0.70
CA LYS A 35 9.18 -17.08 -0.36
C LYS A 35 10.23 -17.98 0.28
N GLU A 36 11.41 -18.08 -0.33
CA GLU A 36 12.52 -18.89 0.20
C GLU A 36 13.09 -18.33 1.51
N GLU A 37 13.19 -17.00 1.61
CA GLU A 37 13.63 -16.33 2.84
C GLU A 37 12.65 -16.54 3.99
N LEU A 38 11.35 -16.34 3.75
CA LEU A 38 10.29 -16.56 4.74
C LEU A 38 10.24 -18.02 5.19
N LYS A 39 10.36 -18.97 4.25
CA LYS A 39 10.44 -20.40 4.57
C LYS A 39 11.64 -20.69 5.49
N SER A 40 12.80 -20.11 5.18
CA SER A 40 14.01 -20.24 6.01
C SER A 40 13.81 -19.68 7.41
N LEU A 41 13.16 -18.51 7.56
CA LEU A 41 12.84 -17.93 8.87
C LEU A 41 11.92 -18.83 9.69
N ILE A 42 10.86 -19.36 9.06
CA ILE A 42 9.90 -20.27 9.70
C ILE A 42 10.58 -21.57 10.14
N GLU A 43 11.44 -22.14 9.30
CA GLU A 43 12.20 -23.35 9.62
C GLU A 43 13.18 -23.12 10.78
N MET A 44 13.87 -21.97 10.80
CA MET A 44 14.72 -21.58 11.93
C MET A 44 13.91 -21.46 13.22
N GLN A 45 12.77 -20.78 13.19
CA GLN A 45 11.90 -20.62 14.35
C GLN A 45 11.46 -21.99 14.89
N LYS A 46 10.96 -22.86 14.00
CA LYS A 46 10.51 -24.22 14.37
C LYS A 46 11.63 -25.05 14.99
N THR A 47 12.84 -24.95 14.44
CA THR A 47 14.00 -25.70 14.93
C THR A 47 14.40 -25.27 16.34
N ILE A 48 14.45 -23.96 16.59
CA ILE A 48 14.78 -23.41 17.92
C ILE A 48 13.70 -23.75 18.95
N VAL A 49 12.42 -23.70 18.56
CA VAL A 49 11.31 -24.07 19.46
C VAL A 49 11.36 -25.56 19.81
N LYS A 50 11.54 -26.42 18.81
CA LYS A 50 11.66 -27.88 19.02
C LYS A 50 12.85 -28.24 19.91
N SER A 51 14.02 -27.61 19.71
CA SER A 51 15.20 -27.89 20.55
C SER A 51 14.97 -27.50 22.00
N ARG A 52 14.27 -26.38 22.25
CA ARG A 52 13.90 -25.94 23.61
C ARG A 52 12.88 -26.87 24.27
N MET A 53 11.86 -27.31 23.54
CA MET A 53 10.87 -28.27 24.04
C MET A 53 11.52 -29.60 24.43
N ALA A 54 12.38 -30.15 23.57
CA ALA A 54 13.10 -31.39 23.86
C ALA A 54 14.02 -31.29 25.10
N ARG A 55 14.70 -30.15 25.28
CA ARG A 55 15.52 -29.90 26.49
C ARG A 55 14.66 -29.77 27.77
N ALA A 56 13.45 -29.23 27.65
CA ALA A 56 12.50 -29.13 28.76
C ALA A 56 11.92 -30.50 29.13
N GLU A 57 11.55 -31.31 28.15
CA GLU A 57 11.06 -32.69 28.34
C GLU A 57 12.11 -33.61 28.96
N ASN A 58 13.39 -33.41 28.61
CA ASN A 58 14.51 -34.18 29.16
C ASN A 58 15.03 -33.64 30.51
N GLY A 59 14.33 -32.71 31.16
CA GLY A 59 14.69 -32.18 32.49
C GLY A 59 15.99 -31.37 32.54
N GLN A 60 16.57 -30.99 31.40
CA GLN A 60 17.85 -30.27 31.32
C GLN A 60 17.72 -28.75 31.47
N LEU A 61 16.50 -28.21 31.52
CA LEU A 61 16.22 -26.79 31.71
C LEU A 61 15.51 -26.54 33.06
N VAL A 62 16.15 -26.92 34.17
CA VAL A 62 15.71 -26.50 35.52
C VAL A 62 16.67 -25.43 36.02
N GLY A 63 16.46 -24.19 35.55
CA GLY A 63 17.05 -23.00 36.17
C GLY A 63 16.19 -22.49 37.34
N PRO A 64 16.71 -21.63 38.24
CA PRO A 64 16.09 -21.31 39.54
C PRO A 64 14.74 -20.59 39.46
N THR A 65 14.37 -20.07 38.29
CA THR A 65 13.09 -19.40 38.04
C THR A 65 12.18 -20.33 37.26
N GLY A 66 11.71 -21.42 37.89
CA GLY A 66 10.94 -22.55 37.33
C GLY A 66 9.60 -22.24 36.64
N ASN A 67 9.51 -21.14 35.90
CA ASN A 67 8.50 -20.90 34.89
C ASN A 67 9.13 -21.14 33.52
N ILE A 68 8.70 -22.21 32.85
CA ILE A 68 8.75 -22.28 31.39
C ILE A 68 7.80 -21.20 30.88
N GLY A 69 8.27 -19.96 30.89
CA GLY A 69 7.73 -18.96 30.00
C GLY A 69 8.14 -19.37 28.59
N LEU A 70 7.44 -20.34 28.00
CA LEU A 70 7.14 -20.22 26.58
C LEU A 70 6.46 -18.85 26.52
N GLN A 71 7.23 -17.79 26.21
CA GLN A 71 6.62 -16.60 25.64
C GLN A 71 5.67 -17.17 24.60
N LYS A 72 4.39 -16.81 24.69
CA LYS A 72 3.42 -17.10 23.63
C LYS A 72 3.94 -16.39 22.39
N THR A 73 4.90 -17.02 21.74
CA THR A 73 5.46 -16.58 20.49
C THR A 73 4.38 -16.88 19.47
N LEU A 74 4.16 -15.95 18.53
CA LEU A 74 2.96 -15.88 17.70
C LEU A 74 2.65 -17.15 16.87
N LEU A 75 3.49 -18.18 16.92
CA LEU A 75 3.19 -19.52 16.40
C LEU A 75 2.07 -20.25 17.15
N ILE A 76 1.86 -20.01 18.45
CA ILE A 76 0.81 -20.71 19.24
C ILE A 76 -0.55 -20.01 19.11
N ASN A 77 -0.58 -18.75 18.67
CA ASN A 77 -1.82 -18.13 18.26
C ASN A 77 -2.03 -18.47 16.78
N GLU A 78 -2.99 -19.36 16.51
CA GLU A 78 -3.42 -19.80 15.19
C GLU A 78 -3.54 -18.65 14.16
N GLU A 79 -3.85 -17.43 14.60
CA GLU A 79 -3.94 -16.23 13.76
C GLU A 79 -2.63 -15.81 13.06
N GLY A 80 -1.47 -16.02 13.70
CA GLY A 80 -0.16 -15.61 13.16
C GLY A 80 0.37 -16.59 12.13
N SER A 81 0.25 -17.88 12.44
CA SER A 81 0.62 -18.96 11.51
C SER A 81 -0.30 -18.93 10.28
N LEU A 82 -1.64 -18.88 10.45
CA LEU A 82 -2.60 -18.86 9.34
C LEU A 82 -2.32 -17.73 8.32
N LYS A 83 -1.93 -16.53 8.77
CA LYS A 83 -1.68 -15.38 7.88
C LYS A 83 -0.32 -15.42 7.19
N GLN A 84 0.71 -15.95 7.85
CA GLN A 84 2.01 -16.17 7.21
C GLN A 84 1.95 -17.31 6.19
N TYR A 85 1.20 -18.36 6.51
CA TYR A 85 0.89 -19.42 5.55
C TYR A 85 0.09 -18.86 4.37
N ASP A 86 -0.91 -17.99 4.59
CA ASP A 86 -1.64 -17.30 3.52
C ASP A 86 -0.70 -16.43 2.65
N LEU A 87 0.25 -15.69 3.24
CA LEU A 87 1.25 -14.93 2.48
C LEU A 87 2.16 -15.85 1.65
N MET A 88 2.73 -16.92 2.22
CA MET A 88 3.56 -17.86 1.47
C MET A 88 2.79 -18.53 0.33
N THR A 89 1.54 -18.94 0.58
CA THR A 89 0.66 -19.48 -0.45
C THR A 89 0.44 -18.46 -1.56
N ARG A 90 0.15 -17.21 -1.21
CA ARG A 90 -0.06 -16.13 -2.19
C ARG A 90 1.18 -15.77 -2.99
N LEU A 91 2.37 -15.80 -2.38
CA LEU A 91 3.64 -15.63 -3.07
C LEU A 91 3.88 -16.77 -4.07
N GLY A 92 3.62 -18.01 -3.69
CA GLY A 92 3.72 -19.16 -4.59
C GLY A 92 2.74 -19.10 -5.77
N VAL A 93 1.51 -18.62 -5.54
CA VAL A 93 0.54 -18.38 -6.62
C VAL A 93 1.01 -17.28 -7.57
N LEU A 94 1.59 -16.20 -7.03
CA LEU A 94 2.12 -15.10 -7.83
C LEU A 94 3.29 -15.56 -8.71
N GLU A 95 4.19 -16.38 -8.15
CA GLU A 95 5.31 -16.99 -8.88
C GLU A 95 4.82 -17.85 -10.05
N SER A 96 3.91 -18.80 -9.79
CA SER A 96 3.36 -19.67 -10.84
C SER A 96 2.55 -18.90 -11.91
N ALA A 97 1.88 -17.81 -11.54
CA ALA A 97 1.14 -16.99 -12.50
C ALA A 97 2.09 -16.18 -13.40
N ALA A 98 3.20 -15.69 -12.84
CA ALA A 98 4.20 -14.95 -13.59
C ALA A 98 4.98 -15.84 -14.56
N GLU A 99 5.38 -17.05 -14.15
CA GLU A 99 6.02 -18.03 -15.02
C GLU A 99 5.16 -18.37 -16.23
N LYS A 100 3.88 -18.67 -16.01
CA LYS A 100 2.92 -18.94 -17.10
C LYS A 100 2.79 -17.76 -18.07
N SER A 101 2.71 -16.54 -17.54
CA SER A 101 2.62 -15.34 -18.37
C SER A 101 3.90 -15.11 -19.20
N PHE A 102 5.08 -15.39 -18.63
CA PHE A 102 6.35 -15.27 -19.33
C PHE A 102 6.44 -16.28 -20.49
N GLU A 103 6.12 -17.54 -20.23
CA GLU A 103 6.12 -18.60 -21.25
C GLU A 103 5.19 -18.26 -22.44
N LYS A 104 4.00 -17.71 -22.18
CA LYS A 104 3.07 -17.33 -23.26
C LYS A 104 3.45 -16.04 -23.97
N SER A 105 4.15 -15.12 -23.30
CA SER A 105 4.64 -13.88 -23.92
C SER A 105 5.72 -14.10 -24.98
N LEU A 106 6.36 -15.27 -24.97
CA LEU A 106 7.31 -15.72 -25.99
C LEU A 106 6.62 -16.29 -27.25
N GLY A 107 5.29 -16.48 -27.22
CA GLY A 107 4.48 -16.92 -28.35
C GLY A 107 3.92 -15.78 -29.22
N GLU A 108 3.27 -16.13 -30.33
CA GLU A 108 2.78 -15.16 -31.34
C GLU A 108 1.52 -14.38 -30.92
N ASN A 109 0.78 -14.84 -29.90
CA ASN A 109 -0.47 -14.22 -29.43
C ASN A 109 -0.22 -13.20 -28.31
N VAL A 110 0.52 -12.14 -28.63
CA VAL A 110 0.78 -11.02 -27.72
C VAL A 110 -0.46 -10.13 -27.65
N GLN A 111 -1.04 -9.98 -26.46
CA GLN A 111 -2.06 -8.96 -26.25
C GLN A 111 -1.46 -7.55 -26.32
N THR A 112 -2.13 -6.65 -27.03
CA THR A 112 -1.74 -5.23 -27.21
C THR A 112 -2.83 -4.25 -26.76
N GLY A 113 -3.82 -4.74 -25.99
CA GLY A 113 -4.89 -3.89 -25.46
C GLY A 113 -4.39 -2.89 -24.41
N PRO A 114 -5.05 -1.75 -24.22
CA PRO A 114 -4.60 -0.76 -23.25
C PRO A 114 -4.66 -1.29 -21.81
N ILE A 115 -3.58 -1.11 -21.06
CA ILE A 115 -3.52 -1.39 -19.62
C ILE A 115 -4.28 -0.28 -18.88
N THR A 116 -5.26 -0.67 -18.05
CA THR A 116 -6.07 0.30 -17.30
C THR A 116 -5.25 0.94 -16.17
N LEU A 117 -5.72 2.09 -15.66
CA LEU A 117 -5.05 2.77 -14.54
C LEU A 117 -5.10 1.92 -13.27
N ILE A 118 -6.21 1.22 -13.03
CA ILE A 118 -6.31 0.23 -11.94
C ILE A 118 -5.22 -0.82 -12.06
N ASP A 119 -5.02 -1.37 -13.26
CA ASP A 119 -4.05 -2.45 -13.47
C ASP A 119 -2.62 -1.97 -13.15
N LYS A 120 -2.23 -0.77 -13.62
CA LYS A 120 -0.91 -0.17 -13.31
C LYS A 120 -0.74 0.10 -11.83
N TRP A 121 -1.75 0.67 -11.18
CA TRP A 121 -1.72 1.01 -9.78
C TRP A 121 -1.58 -0.23 -8.89
N VAL A 122 -2.36 -1.28 -9.16
CA VAL A 122 -2.29 -2.56 -8.41
C VAL A 122 -0.89 -3.18 -8.52
N LEU A 123 -0.27 -3.13 -9.70
CA LEU A 123 1.09 -3.66 -9.89
C LEU A 123 2.13 -2.85 -9.12
N ASN A 124 2.04 -1.52 -9.16
CA ASN A 124 2.95 -0.64 -8.43
C ASN A 124 2.84 -0.84 -6.91
N GLU A 125 1.61 -0.88 -6.38
CA GLU A 125 1.41 -1.10 -4.94
C GLU A 125 1.87 -2.49 -4.50
N THR A 126 1.68 -3.51 -5.33
CA THR A 126 2.21 -4.85 -5.05
C THR A 126 3.74 -4.84 -5.02
N LYS A 127 4.39 -4.12 -5.93
CA LYS A 127 5.83 -3.95 -5.94
C LYS A 127 6.34 -3.25 -4.67
N ILE A 128 5.71 -2.14 -4.29
CA ILE A 128 6.05 -1.41 -3.06
C ILE A 128 5.89 -2.30 -1.82
N PHE A 129 4.77 -3.02 -1.74
CA PHE A 129 4.50 -3.96 -0.65
C PHE A 129 5.59 -5.04 -0.52
N LEU A 130 5.93 -5.71 -1.62
CA LEU A 130 6.95 -6.76 -1.61
C LEU A 130 8.34 -6.20 -1.25
N HIS A 131 8.71 -5.02 -1.75
CA HIS A 131 9.96 -4.36 -1.36
C HIS A 131 10.00 -4.00 0.13
N ASN A 132 8.88 -3.56 0.70
CA ASN A 132 8.81 -3.26 2.12
C ASN A 132 9.03 -4.52 2.98
N ILE A 133 8.47 -5.67 2.58
CA ILE A 133 8.78 -6.95 3.23
C ILE A 133 10.26 -7.29 3.09
N LYS A 134 10.83 -7.18 1.89
CA LYS A 134 12.23 -7.53 1.63
C LYS A 134 13.21 -6.75 2.49
N LYS A 135 12.93 -5.48 2.76
CA LYS A 135 13.76 -4.64 3.64
C LYS A 135 13.76 -5.09 5.11
N LEU A 136 12.72 -5.80 5.55
CA LEU A 136 12.63 -6.28 6.93
C LEU A 136 13.41 -7.56 7.16
N ILE A 137 13.62 -8.36 6.12
CA ILE A 137 14.28 -9.66 6.26
C ILE A 137 15.79 -9.42 6.38
N PRO A 138 16.42 -9.71 7.53
CA PRO A 138 17.87 -9.64 7.67
C PRO A 138 18.52 -10.79 6.90
N SER A 139 19.83 -10.68 6.66
CA SER A 139 20.60 -11.75 6.01
C SER A 139 20.39 -13.09 6.73
N ILE A 140 19.83 -14.06 6.00
CA ILE A 140 19.56 -15.42 6.50
C ILE A 140 20.86 -16.08 6.97
N ASP A 141 21.98 -15.84 6.28
CA ASP A 141 23.28 -16.40 6.65
C ASP A 141 23.85 -15.78 7.93
N GLU A 142 23.58 -14.50 8.19
CA GLU A 142 23.95 -13.85 9.46
C GLU A 142 23.12 -14.41 10.61
N LEU A 143 21.80 -14.56 10.41
CA LEU A 143 20.93 -15.22 11.39
C LEU A 143 21.37 -16.67 11.68
N ARG A 144 21.86 -17.40 10.66
CA ARG A 144 22.36 -18.76 10.86
C ARG A 144 23.58 -18.81 11.77
N LYS A 145 24.49 -17.83 11.67
CA LYS A 145 25.71 -17.71 12.48
C LYS A 145 25.47 -17.29 13.93
N GLU A 146 24.31 -16.71 14.23
CA GLU A 146 23.93 -16.35 15.61
C GLU A 146 23.88 -17.58 16.52
N THR A 147 24.76 -17.62 17.52
CA THR A 147 24.92 -18.76 18.45
C THR A 147 23.95 -18.68 19.62
N ASN A 148 23.51 -17.47 19.98
CA ASN A 148 22.53 -17.28 21.03
C ASN A 148 21.12 -17.57 20.49
N GLU A 149 20.62 -18.78 20.76
CA GLU A 149 19.27 -19.23 20.36
C GLU A 149 18.15 -18.26 20.82
N ARG A 150 18.32 -17.54 21.94
CA ARG A 150 17.30 -16.60 22.45
C ARG A 150 17.26 -15.32 21.64
N GLU A 151 18.41 -14.74 21.34
CA GLU A 151 18.50 -13.54 20.51
C GLU A 151 18.10 -13.85 19.07
N LYS A 152 18.53 -15.00 18.55
CA LYS A 152 18.12 -15.49 17.23
C LYS A 152 16.61 -15.62 17.11
N LEU A 153 15.97 -16.26 18.10
CA LEU A 153 14.51 -16.43 18.11
C LEU A 153 13.78 -15.07 18.18
N ALA A 154 14.24 -14.16 19.05
CA ALA A 154 13.64 -12.84 19.19
C ALA A 154 13.73 -12.02 17.89
N LYS A 155 14.87 -12.06 17.18
CA LYS A 155 15.05 -11.41 15.87
C LYS A 155 14.09 -11.98 14.83
N VAL A 156 14.03 -13.30 14.70
CA VAL A 156 13.13 -13.98 13.75
C VAL A 156 11.67 -13.63 14.04
N GLU A 157 11.26 -13.63 15.30
CA GLU A 157 9.89 -13.31 15.70
C GLU A 157 9.51 -11.85 15.45
N SER A 158 10.42 -10.92 15.73
CA SER A 158 10.21 -9.50 15.46
C SER A 158 9.93 -9.26 13.97
N VAL A 159 10.76 -9.83 13.09
CA VAL A 159 10.60 -9.73 11.63
C VAL A 159 9.25 -10.31 11.20
N LEU A 160 8.91 -11.51 11.68
CA LEU A 160 7.65 -12.18 11.36
C LEU A 160 6.41 -11.41 11.82
N ILE A 161 6.46 -10.73 12.96
CA ILE A 161 5.38 -9.85 13.46
C ILE A 161 5.22 -8.63 12.56
N GLU A 162 6.33 -7.99 12.19
CA GLU A 162 6.30 -6.80 11.34
C GLU A 162 5.76 -7.11 9.94
N ILE A 163 6.15 -8.26 9.36
CA ILE A 163 5.61 -8.72 8.08
C ILE A 163 4.09 -8.92 8.15
N VAL A 164 3.57 -9.51 9.24
CA VAL A 164 2.12 -9.67 9.46
C VAL A 164 1.43 -8.31 9.56
N LYS A 165 2.07 -7.33 10.21
CA LYS A 165 1.52 -5.97 10.33
C LYS A 165 1.43 -5.30 8.95
N ILE A 166 2.52 -5.29 8.17
CA ILE A 166 2.54 -4.71 6.83
C ILE A 166 1.49 -5.39 5.93
N SER A 167 1.35 -6.72 6.02
CA SER A 167 0.35 -7.46 5.26
C SER A 167 -1.09 -7.04 5.59
N LYS A 168 -1.38 -6.77 6.87
CA LYS A 168 -2.71 -6.27 7.29
C LYS A 168 -2.97 -4.85 6.80
N ASP A 169 -1.98 -3.97 6.91
CA ASP A 169 -2.13 -2.56 6.52
C ASP A 169 -2.29 -2.43 5.01
N TYR A 170 -1.50 -3.19 4.24
CA TYR A 170 -1.61 -3.28 2.79
C TYR A 170 -3.00 -3.70 2.33
N HIS A 171 -3.60 -4.73 2.93
CA HIS A 171 -4.93 -5.19 2.56
C HIS A 171 -6.00 -4.11 2.75
N LYS A 172 -5.93 -3.34 3.85
CA LYS A 172 -6.88 -2.26 4.14
C LYS A 172 -6.76 -1.07 3.21
N ILE A 173 -5.52 -0.68 2.90
CA ILE A 173 -5.20 0.43 1.99
C ILE A 173 -5.79 0.12 0.61
N VAL A 174 -5.53 -1.08 0.12
CA VAL A 174 -5.92 -1.50 -1.22
C VAL A 174 -7.44 -1.58 -1.40
N GLU A 175 -8.17 -2.15 -0.45
CA GLU A 175 -9.63 -2.24 -0.58
C GLU A 175 -10.25 -0.84 -0.74
N ARG A 176 -9.77 0.15 0.02
CA ARG A 176 -10.24 1.53 -0.06
C ARG A 176 -9.81 2.24 -1.35
N GLU A 177 -8.61 1.98 -1.82
CA GLU A 177 -8.03 2.72 -2.95
C GLU A 177 -8.54 2.20 -4.29
N ILE A 178 -8.79 0.90 -4.43
CA ILE A 178 -9.40 0.35 -5.65
C ILE A 178 -10.82 0.85 -5.85
N ASP A 179 -11.61 0.95 -4.78
CA ASP A 179 -12.97 1.49 -4.89
C ASP A 179 -12.95 2.95 -5.35
N LEU A 180 -11.94 3.73 -4.91
CA LEU A 180 -11.76 5.09 -5.37
C LEU A 180 -11.29 5.16 -6.83
N ILE A 181 -10.32 4.34 -7.26
CA ILE A 181 -9.84 4.35 -8.65
C ILE A 181 -10.96 3.90 -9.60
N LYS A 182 -11.70 2.85 -9.24
CA LYS A 182 -12.93 2.48 -9.96
C LYS A 182 -13.90 3.64 -10.03
N SER A 183 -14.07 4.37 -8.93
CA SER A 183 -14.96 5.52 -8.94
C SER A 183 -14.48 6.65 -9.86
N ILE A 184 -13.17 6.80 -10.04
CA ILE A 184 -12.57 7.74 -11.00
C ILE A 184 -12.82 7.26 -12.43
N GLU A 185 -12.54 5.99 -12.74
CA GLU A 185 -12.77 5.38 -14.06
C GLU A 185 -14.27 5.41 -14.44
N GLU A 186 -15.15 5.11 -13.48
CA GLU A 186 -16.61 5.15 -13.64
C GLU A 186 -17.21 6.56 -13.48
N HIS A 187 -16.37 7.60 -13.28
CA HIS A 187 -16.80 8.99 -13.12
C HIS A 187 -17.71 9.24 -11.88
N THR A 188 -17.73 8.30 -10.94
CA THR A 188 -18.40 8.35 -9.63
C THR A 188 -17.53 9.00 -8.53
N ILE A 189 -16.87 10.12 -8.87
CA ILE A 189 -16.09 10.98 -7.97
C ILE A 189 -16.85 11.31 -6.68
N SER A 190 -16.13 11.51 -5.56
CA SER A 190 -16.75 11.80 -4.27
C SER A 190 -17.74 12.98 -4.32
N PRO A 191 -18.84 12.91 -3.56
CA PRO A 191 -19.77 14.03 -3.44
C PRO A 191 -19.11 15.32 -2.95
N LEU A 192 -18.06 15.22 -2.11
CA LEU A 192 -17.31 16.36 -1.61
C LEU A 192 -16.55 17.06 -2.75
N LEU A 193 -15.78 16.32 -3.54
CA LEU A 193 -15.00 16.90 -4.63
C LEU A 193 -15.92 17.50 -5.71
N LYS A 194 -17.07 16.87 -6.00
CA LYS A 194 -18.11 17.43 -6.88
C LYS A 194 -18.69 18.74 -6.32
N ARG A 195 -18.97 18.81 -5.02
CA ARG A 195 -19.47 20.03 -4.35
C ARG A 195 -18.46 21.18 -4.45
N ILE A 196 -17.18 20.90 -4.17
CA ILE A 196 -16.10 21.90 -4.24
C ILE A 196 -15.90 22.36 -5.69
N PHE A 197 -15.85 21.43 -6.63
CA PHE A 197 -15.70 21.75 -8.04
C PHE A 197 -16.85 22.62 -8.55
N SER A 198 -18.08 22.32 -8.13
CA SER A 198 -19.28 23.10 -8.47
C SER A 198 -19.45 24.39 -7.68
N ALA A 199 -18.50 24.78 -6.82
CA ALA A 199 -18.59 26.00 -6.04
C ALA A 199 -18.81 27.22 -6.96
N PRO A 200 -19.84 28.04 -6.68
CA PRO A 200 -20.16 29.20 -7.51
C PRO A 200 -19.04 30.23 -7.46
N LEU A 201 -18.90 30.99 -8.54
CA LEU A 201 -18.09 32.20 -8.50
C LEU A 201 -18.79 33.21 -7.61
N THR A 202 -18.06 33.70 -6.62
CA THR A 202 -18.51 34.74 -5.69
C THR A 202 -17.70 35.99 -5.98
N LYS A 203 -18.40 37.12 -6.12
CA LYS A 203 -17.74 38.43 -6.19
C LYS A 203 -17.48 38.92 -4.78
N ILE A 204 -16.21 39.01 -4.40
CA ILE A 204 -15.79 39.63 -3.15
C ILE A 204 -14.93 40.83 -3.53
N ASN A 205 -15.30 42.03 -3.05
CA ASN A 205 -14.56 43.28 -3.27
C ASN A 205 -14.09 43.51 -4.73
N GLY A 206 -14.88 43.08 -5.72
CA GLY A 206 -14.61 43.30 -7.15
C GLY A 206 -13.87 42.18 -7.88
N GLU A 207 -13.36 41.15 -7.18
CA GLU A 207 -12.75 39.97 -7.78
C GLU A 207 -13.70 38.78 -7.77
N GLU A 208 -13.63 37.94 -8.82
CA GLU A 208 -14.38 36.70 -8.90
C GLU A 208 -13.53 35.54 -8.36
N ILE A 209 -13.90 35.02 -7.20
CA ILE A 209 -13.24 33.88 -6.55
C ILE A 209 -14.21 32.72 -6.38
N ARG A 210 -13.70 31.49 -6.27
CA ARG A 210 -14.53 30.34 -5.88
C ARG A 210 -14.29 30.07 -4.41
N LEU A 211 -15.29 30.33 -3.57
CA LEU A 211 -15.21 30.11 -2.14
C LEU A 211 -16.00 28.85 -1.77
N PHE A 212 -15.41 27.97 -0.96
CA PHE A 212 -16.09 26.80 -0.43
C PHE A 212 -15.77 26.63 1.05
N LYS A 213 -16.81 26.53 1.88
CA LYS A 213 -16.66 26.25 3.31
C LYS A 213 -16.41 24.77 3.54
N ILE A 214 -15.34 24.45 4.25
CA ILE A 214 -14.91 23.08 4.50
C ILE A 214 -14.66 22.84 5.99
N THR A 215 -15.11 21.70 6.50
CA THR A 215 -14.77 21.26 7.86
C THR A 215 -13.37 20.63 7.89
N HIS A 216 -12.75 20.53 9.07
CA HIS A 216 -11.50 19.78 9.24
C HIS A 216 -11.59 18.34 8.71
N LYS A 217 -12.68 17.64 9.02
CA LYS A 217 -12.90 16.26 8.57
C LYS A 217 -13.03 16.14 7.04
N GLU A 218 -13.72 17.09 6.41
CA GLU A 218 -13.83 17.14 4.95
C GLU A 218 -12.48 17.48 4.30
N LEU A 219 -11.69 18.38 4.89
CA LEU A 219 -10.35 18.71 4.39
C LEU A 219 -9.41 17.51 4.45
N ASP A 220 -9.43 16.75 5.55
CA ASP A 220 -8.62 15.54 5.66
C ASP A 220 -9.04 14.48 4.63
N SER A 221 -10.35 14.30 4.45
CA SER A 221 -10.90 13.39 3.43
C SER A 221 -10.47 13.81 2.01
N LEU A 222 -10.58 15.11 1.71
CA LEU A 222 -10.18 15.68 0.43
C LEU A 222 -8.69 15.51 0.16
N ASN A 223 -7.84 15.59 1.19
CA ASN A 223 -6.42 15.35 1.00
C ASN A 223 -6.11 13.90 0.72
N GLU A 224 -6.65 12.98 1.51
CA GLU A 224 -6.50 11.54 1.23
C GLU A 224 -6.96 11.22 -0.19
N GLU A 225 -8.08 11.81 -0.62
CA GLU A 225 -8.60 11.68 -1.98
C GLU A 225 -7.67 12.33 -3.03
N SER A 226 -7.09 13.50 -2.74
CA SER A 226 -6.20 14.22 -3.67
C SER A 226 -4.93 13.45 -4.01
N VAL A 227 -4.31 12.81 -3.02
CA VAL A 227 -3.10 12.00 -3.22
C VAL A 227 -3.43 10.87 -4.18
N LYS A 228 -4.55 10.19 -3.95
CA LYS A 228 -5.00 9.06 -4.76
C LYS A 228 -5.36 9.48 -6.18
N ILE A 229 -6.11 10.58 -6.35
CA ILE A 229 -6.44 11.13 -7.67
C ILE A 229 -5.17 11.44 -8.46
N ASN A 230 -4.20 12.12 -7.85
CA ASN A 230 -2.99 12.51 -8.55
C ASN A 230 -2.07 11.32 -8.84
N GLN A 231 -2.03 10.30 -7.98
CA GLN A 231 -1.32 9.04 -8.24
C GLN A 231 -1.90 8.24 -9.41
N CYS A 232 -3.17 8.46 -9.78
CA CYS A 232 -3.76 7.81 -10.95
C CYS A 232 -3.23 8.36 -12.28
N GLU A 233 -2.58 9.54 -12.28
CA GLU A 233 -2.06 10.21 -13.47
C GLU A 233 -3.08 10.39 -14.62
N ASP A 234 -4.38 10.40 -14.33
CA ASP A 234 -5.43 10.63 -15.34
C ASP A 234 -5.47 12.12 -15.72
N PRO A 235 -5.30 12.48 -17.01
CA PRO A 235 -5.33 13.89 -17.44
C PRO A 235 -6.66 14.60 -17.17
N ASN A 236 -7.75 13.85 -16.97
CA ASN A 236 -9.07 14.40 -16.68
C ASN A 236 -9.26 14.76 -15.21
N TYR A 237 -8.40 14.27 -14.32
CA TYR A 237 -8.55 14.37 -12.88
C TYR A 237 -7.27 14.87 -12.19
N SER A 238 -7.36 15.95 -11.44
CA SER A 238 -6.24 16.45 -10.64
C SER A 238 -6.73 17.26 -9.46
N VAL A 239 -6.00 17.20 -8.35
CA VAL A 239 -6.21 18.07 -7.19
C VAL A 239 -4.85 18.63 -6.79
N GLU A 240 -4.56 19.85 -7.23
CA GLU A 240 -3.31 20.55 -6.94
C GLU A 240 -3.52 21.54 -5.80
N TRP A 241 -2.87 21.28 -4.67
CA TRP A 241 -2.66 22.26 -3.62
C TRP A 241 -1.65 23.30 -4.15
N ARG A 242 -2.02 24.58 -4.28
CA ARG A 242 -1.12 25.65 -4.80
C ARG A 242 -0.94 26.71 -3.71
N ARG A 243 0.17 27.46 -3.61
CA ARG A 243 1.10 28.04 -4.63
C ARG A 243 2.21 27.14 -5.19
N TRP A 244 2.70 27.50 -6.39
CA TRP A 244 3.57 26.75 -7.33
C TRP A 244 4.97 26.34 -6.83
N HIS A 245 5.25 26.45 -5.52
CA HIS A 245 6.56 26.22 -4.92
C HIS A 245 6.51 25.56 -3.52
N ARG A 246 5.35 25.07 -3.04
CA ARG A 246 5.23 24.40 -1.74
C ARG A 246 4.28 23.21 -1.82
N ASP A 247 4.64 22.14 -1.12
CA ASP A 247 3.91 20.86 -1.10
C ASP A 247 2.86 20.75 0.03
N GLU A 248 2.51 21.84 0.72
CA GLU A 248 1.83 21.74 2.03
C GLU A 248 0.47 22.46 2.13
N ARG A 249 -0.41 21.87 2.99
CA ARG A 249 -1.73 22.37 3.40
C ARG A 249 -1.63 23.52 4.43
N VAL A 250 -0.94 24.59 4.07
CA VAL A 250 -0.79 25.73 4.99
C VAL A 250 -2.00 26.66 4.84
N LEU A 251 -2.62 27.01 5.96
CA LEU A 251 -3.61 28.10 5.97
C LEU A 251 -2.91 29.38 5.57
N GLU A 252 -3.40 30.00 4.51
CA GLU A 252 -2.90 31.25 3.99
C GLU A 252 -3.85 32.38 4.36
N VAL A 253 -3.27 33.54 4.64
CA VAL A 253 -3.97 34.81 4.70
C VAL A 253 -3.40 35.66 3.58
N ASP A 254 -4.10 35.72 2.45
CA ASP A 254 -3.64 36.50 1.30
C ASP A 254 -4.23 37.91 1.34
N LYS A 255 -3.48 38.81 2.00
CA LYS A 255 -3.79 40.24 2.11
C LYS A 255 -3.88 40.97 0.76
N LYS A 256 -3.42 40.34 -0.33
CA LYS A 256 -3.50 40.89 -1.70
C LYS A 256 -4.74 40.41 -2.45
N THR A 257 -5.40 39.36 -1.98
CA THR A 257 -6.70 38.93 -2.52
C THR A 257 -7.83 39.57 -1.72
N THR A 258 -8.99 39.66 -2.35
CA THR A 258 -10.21 40.22 -1.77
C THR A 258 -10.77 39.48 -0.55
N MET A 259 -10.21 38.33 -0.17
CA MET A 259 -10.52 37.58 1.06
C MET A 259 -9.95 38.19 2.36
N GLY A 260 -9.09 39.21 2.26
CA GLY A 260 -8.60 39.97 3.41
C GLY A 260 -7.82 39.11 4.42
N ASP A 261 -8.23 39.13 5.68
CA ASP A 261 -7.58 38.40 6.79
C ASP A 261 -8.13 36.97 7.00
N THR A 262 -8.99 36.47 6.12
CA THR A 262 -9.66 35.17 6.30
C THR A 262 -8.70 34.02 5.97
N PRO A 263 -8.37 33.14 6.95
CA PRO A 263 -7.51 31.98 6.70
C PRO A 263 -8.18 30.99 5.75
N HIS A 264 -7.49 30.60 4.68
CA HIS A 264 -8.02 29.66 3.69
C HIS A 264 -6.92 28.80 3.08
N ILE A 265 -7.32 27.72 2.38
CA ILE A 265 -6.41 26.87 1.62
C ILE A 265 -6.73 27.02 0.13
N ASN A 266 -5.70 27.22 -0.68
CA ASN A 266 -5.85 27.35 -2.12
C ASN A 266 -5.72 25.99 -2.81
N VAL A 267 -6.74 25.63 -3.59
CA VAL A 267 -6.75 24.38 -4.35
C VAL A 267 -7.15 24.63 -5.81
N THR A 268 -6.56 23.87 -6.71
CA THR A 268 -6.94 23.78 -8.11
C THR A 268 -7.43 22.37 -8.38
N ILE A 269 -8.63 22.24 -8.93
CA ILE A 269 -9.26 20.93 -9.17
C ILE A 269 -9.54 20.79 -10.67
N GLY A 270 -9.04 19.71 -11.27
CA GLY A 270 -9.43 19.21 -12.58
C GLY A 270 -10.42 18.07 -12.43
N LEU A 271 -11.62 18.19 -13.00
CA LEU A 271 -12.57 17.08 -13.14
C LEU A 271 -13.08 17.03 -14.59
N PHE A 272 -13.22 15.84 -15.16
CA PHE A 272 -13.79 15.63 -16.49
C PHE A 272 -13.11 16.46 -17.59
N GLY A 273 -11.78 16.62 -17.50
CA GLY A 273 -10.99 17.44 -18.43
C GLY A 273 -11.14 18.96 -18.24
N GLN A 274 -11.96 19.41 -17.28
CA GLN A 274 -12.13 20.82 -16.96
C GLN A 274 -11.34 21.20 -15.71
N LYS A 275 -10.45 22.19 -15.83
CA LYS A 275 -9.63 22.68 -14.72
C LYS A 275 -10.19 23.97 -14.11
N LYS A 276 -10.53 23.93 -12.83
CA LYS A 276 -10.94 25.10 -12.03
C LYS A 276 -9.80 25.50 -11.09
N LYS A 277 -9.31 26.72 -11.28
CA LYS A 277 -8.23 27.34 -10.48
C LYS A 277 -8.83 28.25 -9.41
N ASN A 278 -8.01 28.61 -8.43
CA ASN A 278 -8.31 29.61 -7.38
C ASN A 278 -9.59 29.25 -6.60
N ILE A 279 -9.69 28.00 -6.16
CA ILE A 279 -10.72 27.60 -5.21
C ILE A 279 -10.15 27.82 -3.81
N HIS A 280 -10.80 28.68 -3.06
CA HIS A 280 -10.45 29.02 -1.68
C HIS A 280 -11.31 28.17 -0.76
N LEU A 281 -10.65 27.29 0.00
CA LEU A 281 -11.28 26.48 1.04
C LEU A 281 -11.22 27.24 2.36
N GLU A 282 -12.36 27.75 2.80
CA GLU A 282 -12.52 28.46 4.07
C GLU A 282 -12.82 27.46 5.18
N MET A 283 -11.98 27.42 6.21
CA MET A 283 -12.16 26.51 7.33
C MET A 283 -13.34 26.96 8.19
N VAL A 284 -14.30 26.07 8.41
CA VAL A 284 -15.35 26.26 9.42
C VAL A 284 -15.04 25.44 10.66
N ALA A 285 -15.29 26.05 11.82
CA ALA A 285 -15.11 25.45 13.15
C ALA A 285 -16.01 24.21 13.36
#